data_AF-A0A2V2A3S9-F1
#
_entry.id   AF-A0A2V2A3S9-F1
#
_cell.length_a   1.000
_cell.length_b   1.000
_cell.length_c   1.000
_cell.angle_alpha   90.00
_cell.angle_beta   90.00
_cell.angle_gamma   90.00
#
_symmetry.space_group_name_H-M   'P 1'
#
loop_
_entity.id
_entity.type
_entity.pdbx_description
1 polymer ?
#
loop_
_entity_poly.entity_id
_entity_poly.type
_entity_poly.pdbx_seq_one_letter_code
_entity_poly.pdbx_strand_id
1 'polypeptide(L)' 'MARKALTDRLWEQLQATMIEHGCYQTQNSREVMEAILWKLRTGAPWRDIPKELCSWQTAYSRFNRWSKTGLRESFF' A
#
# COMPACT_ATOMS: atom_id res chain seq x y z
N MET A 1 -17.60 -0.97 6.28
CA MET A 1 -16.61 -1.99 6.68
C MET A 1 -15.74 -2.33 5.48
N ALA A 2 -14.47 -1.92 5.47
CA ALA A 2 -13.57 -2.29 4.38
C ALA A 2 -13.15 -3.76 4.55
N ARG A 3 -13.50 -4.61 3.58
CA ARG A 3 -13.04 -6.00 3.56
C ARG A 3 -11.52 -6.00 3.36
N LYS A 4 -10.79 -6.49 4.37
CA LYS A 4 -9.33 -6.68 4.28
C LYS A 4 -9.04 -7.65 3.13
N ALA A 5 -8.37 -7.16 2.10
CA ALA A 5 -8.06 -7.94 0.90
C ALA A 5 -6.75 -8.71 1.05
N LEU A 6 -5.90 -8.28 2.00
CA LEU A 6 -4.61 -8.90 2.24
C LEU A 6 -4.74 -10.05 3.26
N THR A 7 -4.92 -11.27 2.74
CA THR A 7 -4.60 -12.48 3.49
C THR A 7 -3.12 -12.50 3.83
N ASP A 8 -2.77 -13.14 4.96
CA ASP A 8 -1.39 -13.15 5.47
C ASP A 8 -0.40 -13.68 4.44
N ARG A 9 -0.78 -14.69 3.65
CA ARG A 9 0.04 -15.24 2.57
C ARG A 9 0.32 -14.25 1.43
N LEU A 10 -0.69 -13.50 0.99
CA LEU A 10 -0.49 -12.46 -0.03
C LEU A 10 0.36 -11.32 0.52
N TRP A 11 0.19 -11.00 1.80
CA TRP A 11 1.02 -10.03 2.49
C TRP A 11 2.48 -10.47 2.55
N GLU A 12 2.77 -11.73 2.86
CA GLU A 12 4.15 -12.27 2.87
C GLU A 12 4.82 -12.17 1.50
N GLN A 13 4.10 -12.53 0.42
CA GLN A 13 4.62 -12.42 -0.94
C GLN A 13 4.89 -10.97 -1.32
N LEU A 14 3.96 -10.05 -1.03
CA LEU A 14 4.14 -8.62 -1.26
C LEU A 14 5.28 -8.06 -0.43
N GLN A 15 5.40 -8.45 0.83
CA GLN A 15 6.46 -8.01 1.73
C GLN A 15 7.83 -8.43 1.20
N ALA A 16 7.97 -9.65 0.67
CA ALA A 16 9.21 -10.12 0.05
C ALA A 16 9.60 -9.22 -1.14
N THR A 17 8.68 -8.95 -2.06
CA THR A 17 8.91 -8.04 -3.19
C THR A 17 9.20 -6.60 -2.73
N MET A 18 8.54 -6.12 -1.68
CA MET A 18 8.80 -4.79 -1.11
C MET A 18 10.19 -4.69 -0.47
N ILE A 19 10.69 -5.76 0.14
CA ILE A 19 12.05 -5.81 0.71
C ILE A 19 13.08 -5.80 -0.43
N GLU A 20 12.86 -6.60 -1.47
CA GLU A 20 13.73 -6.68 -2.65
C GLU A 20 13.87 -5.33 -3.37
N HIS A 21 12.78 -4.58 -3.51
CA HIS A 21 12.79 -3.24 -4.10
C HIS A 21 13.14 -2.11 -3.10
N GLY A 22 13.58 -2.44 -1.88
CA GLY A 22 13.97 -1.43 -0.87
C GLY A 22 12.81 -0.53 -0.40
N CYS A 23 11.57 -0.94 -0.63
CA CYS A 23 10.35 -0.20 -0.32
C CYS A 23 9.80 -0.50 1.08
N TYR A 24 10.40 -1.43 1.81
CA TYR A 24 9.98 -1.86 3.15
C TYR A 24 10.68 -1.07 4.27
N GLN A 25 9.95 -0.16 4.92
CA GLN A 25 10.36 0.48 6.18
C GLN A 25 9.18 0.52 7.18
N THR A 26 9.30 -0.28 8.24
CA THR A 26 8.57 -0.23 9.53
C THR A 26 7.18 -0.89 9.63
N GLN A 27 6.81 -1.26 10.87
CA GLN A 27 5.62 -1.96 11.39
C GLN A 27 4.25 -1.62 10.76
N ASN A 28 4.03 -0.42 10.23
CA ASN A 28 2.74 0.00 9.64
C ASN A 28 2.66 -0.24 8.11
N SER A 29 3.56 -1.04 7.54
CA SER A 29 3.59 -1.28 6.09
C SER A 29 2.33 -1.99 5.58
N ARG A 30 1.75 -2.92 6.37
CA ARG A 30 0.55 -3.66 5.98
C ARG A 30 -0.69 -2.79 5.87
N GLU A 31 -0.93 -1.99 6.90
CA GLU A 31 -2.03 -1.03 6.98
C GLU A 31 -2.02 -0.02 5.84
N VAL A 32 -0.83 0.53 5.53
CA VAL A 32 -0.68 1.47 4.42
C VAL A 32 -0.90 0.79 3.08
N MET A 33 -0.42 -0.45 2.90
CA MET A 33 -0.67 -1.23 1.69
C MET A 33 -2.15 -1.60 1.54
N GLU A 34 -2.84 -1.97 2.62
CA GLU A 34 -4.29 -2.19 2.59
C GLU A 34 -5.04 -0.91 2.17
N ALA A 35 -4.63 0.26 2.69
CA ALA A 35 -5.22 1.55 2.31
C ALA A 35 -4.99 1.88 0.82
N ILE A 36 -3.79 1.64 0.30
CA ILE A 36 -3.46 1.85 -1.11
C ILE A 36 -4.25 0.88 -1.99
N LEU A 37 -4.29 -0.41 -1.65
CA LEU A 37 -5.07 -1.42 -2.38
C LEU A 37 -6.56 -1.11 -2.34
N TRP A 38 -7.09 -0.65 -1.21
CA TRP A 38 -8.47 -0.22 -1.09
C TRP A 38 -8.76 0.95 -2.03
N LYS A 39 -7.87 1.95 -2.10
CA LYS A 39 -7.99 3.07 -3.04
C LYS A 39 -7.95 2.59 -4.49
N LEU A 40 -7.02 1.70 -4.83
CA LEU A 40 -6.88 1.18 -6.19
C LEU A 40 -8.10 0.37 -6.62
N ARG A 41 -8.66 -0.43 -5.70
CA ARG A 41 -9.86 -1.24 -5.94
C ARG A 41 -11.14 -0.41 -6.04
N THR A 42 -11.27 0.63 -5.20
CA THR A 42 -12.51 1.43 -5.11
C THR A 42 -12.51 2.60 -6.09
N GLY A 43 -11.32 3.07 -6.51
CA GLY A 43 -11.17 4.28 -7.33
C GLY A 43 -11.51 5.57 -6.59
N ALA A 44 -11.93 5.48 -5.31
CA ALA A 44 -12.34 6.59 -4.49
C ALA A 44 -11.20 7.60 -4.23
N PRO A 45 -11.53 8.86 -3.90
CA PRO A 45 -10.54 9.85 -3.49
C PRO A 45 -9.71 9.37 -2.30
N TRP A 46 -8.44 9.76 -2.24
CA TRP A 46 -7.55 9.43 -1.12
C TRP A 46 -8.15 9.83 0.24
N ARG A 47 -8.89 10.94 0.29
CA ARG A 47 -9.50 11.47 1.52
C ARG A 47 -10.57 10.56 2.12
N ASP A 48 -11.14 9.67 1.33
CA ASP A 48 -12.20 8.74 1.74
C ASP A 48 -11.63 7.41 2.25
N ILE A 49 -10.30 7.26 2.27
CA ILE A 49 -9.66 6.09 2.86
C ILE A 49 -10.10 5.95 4.32
N PRO A 50 -10.60 4.77 4.72
CA PRO A 50 -10.97 4.50 6.09
C PRO A 50 -9.78 4.73 7.04
N LYS A 51 -9.99 5.54 8.08
CA LYS A 51 -8.98 5.79 9.12
C LYS A 51 -8.58 4.52 9.89
N GLU A 52 -9.43 3.50 9.85
CA GLU A 52 -9.17 2.15 10.40
C GLU A 52 -8.00 1.44 9.71
N LEU A 53 -7.70 1.79 8.45
CA LEU A 53 -6.55 1.26 7.72
C LEU A 53 -5.33 2.13 7.99
N CYS A 54 -5.34 3.38 7.52
CA CYS A 54 -4.34 4.37 7.93
C CYS A 54 -4.84 5.78 7.61
N SER A 55 -4.10 6.80 8.07
CA SER A 55 -4.32 8.17 7.60
C SER A 55 -4.06 8.27 6.10
N TRP A 56 -4.98 8.88 5.35
CA TRP A 56 -4.86 9.07 3.90
C TRP A 56 -3.57 9.81 3.49
N GLN A 57 -3.06 10.69 4.36
CA GLN A 57 -1.82 11.44 4.14
C GLN A 57 -0.62 10.50 4.10
N THR A 58 -0.59 9.52 5.02
CA THR A 58 0.44 8.48 5.07
C THR A 58 0.36 7.58 3.84
N ALA A 59 -0.84 7.13 3.47
CA ALA A 59 -1.05 6.31 2.28
C ALA A 59 -0.56 7.02 1.01
N TYR A 60 -0.98 8.28 0.81
CA TYR A 60 -0.59 9.06 -0.34
C TYR A 60 0.91 9.35 -0.38
N SER A 61 1.50 9.75 0.75
CA SER A 61 2.94 10.03 0.84
C SER A 61 3.79 8.80 0.51
N ARG A 62 3.43 7.63 1.06
CA ARG A 62 4.12 6.37 0.75
C ARG A 62 3.92 5.96 -0.71
N PHE A 63 2.70 6.02 -1.22
CA PHE A 63 2.42 5.74 -2.64
C PHE A 63 3.23 6.63 -3.57
N ASN A 64 3.28 7.94 -3.30
CA ASN A 64 4.04 8.89 -4.09
C ASN A 64 5.56 8.64 -4.00
N ARG A 65 6.07 8.26 -2.81
CA ARG A 65 7.47 7.87 -2.63
C ARG A 65 7.79 6.62 -3.46
N TRP A 66 7.03 5.54 -3.31
CA TRP A 66 7.25 4.29 -4.06
C TRP A 66 7.08 4.44 -5.57
N SER A 67 6.12 5.26 -6.02
CA SER A 67 5.96 5.59 -7.43
C SER A 67 7.17 6.31 -8.01
N LYS A 68 7.96 7.00 -7.19
CA LYS A 68 9.19 7.69 -7.60
C LYS A 68 10.44 6.82 -7.47
N THR A 69 10.44 5.82 -6.60
CA THR A 69 11.59 4.91 -6.37
C THR A 69 11.72 3.78 -7.41
N GLY A 70 10.92 3.77 -8.48
CA GLY A 70 11.22 2.90 -9.64
C GLY A 70 10.33 1.67 -9.86
N LEU A 71 9.17 1.56 -9.21
CA LEU A 71 8.17 0.52 -9.56
C LEU A 71 7.53 0.69 -10.95
N ARG A 72 7.93 1.71 -11.72
CA ARG A 72 7.41 1.97 -13.07
C ARG A 72 8.14 1.20 -14.18
N GLU A 73 9.41 0.83 -14.00
CA GLU A 73 10.19 0.21 -15.10
C GLU A 73 10.17 -1.32 -15.10
N SER A 74 9.74 -1.96 -14.01
CA SER A 74 9.75 -3.45 -13.92
C SER A 74 8.36 -4.09 -13.88
N PHE A 75 7.27 -3.31 -13.93
CA PHE A 75 5.91 -3.84 -13.80
C PHE A 75 5.02 -3.65 -15.04
N PHE A 76 5.44 -2.84 -16.02
CA PHE A 76 4.75 -2.67 -17.31
C PHE A 76 5.50 -3.37 -18.43
#